data_AF-A0A661U1C0-F1
#
_entry.id   AF-A0A661U1C0-F1
#
_cell.length_a   1.000
_cell.length_b   1.000
_cell.length_c   1.000
_cell.angle_alpha   90.00
_cell.angle_beta   90.00
_cell.angle_gamma   90.00
#
_symmetry.space_group_name_H-M   'P 1'
#
loop_
_entity.id
_entity.type
_entity.pdbx_description
1 polymer ?
#
loop_
_entity_poly.entity_id
_entity_poly.type
_entity_poly.pdbx_seq_one_letter_code
_entity_poly.pdbx_strand_id
1 'polypeptide(L)'
;MALYHSSDIGPSGIISRLDFQSSRNSQSVSYSYFVVNFCHTSFDELVTRFNDNYDGNDEVLVYRAQPGGFSGDKDDWVVINFNKNDFVYNGNDNIIVEVKWSGCSHSSLYNYTFDTDGDHMIYSYNAGVNAEYAQYKREEANRIRLTIEYMAVENTSLGAVRALFN
;
A
#
# COMPACT_ATOMS: atom_id res chain seq x y z
N MET A 1 0.32 7.35 3.68
CA MET A 1 0.20 7.10 2.23
C MET A 1 1.57 6.83 1.68
N ALA A 2 1.71 5.85 0.79
CA ALA A 2 2.95 5.50 0.12
C ALA A 2 2.70 5.22 -1.37
N LEU A 3 3.67 5.60 -2.20
CA LEU A 3 3.68 5.38 -3.65
C LEU A 3 4.50 4.12 -3.98
N TYR A 4 3.98 3.30 -4.87
CA TYR A 4 4.65 2.12 -5.42
C TYR A 4 4.68 2.26 -6.93
N HIS A 5 5.87 2.27 -7.51
CA HIS A 5 6.02 2.38 -8.96
C HIS A 5 5.66 1.08 -9.65
N SER A 6 5.10 1.19 -10.85
CA SER A 6 4.69 0.02 -11.64
C SER A 6 5.86 -0.95 -11.91
N SER A 7 7.07 -0.40 -12.05
CA SER A 7 8.32 -1.16 -12.20
C SER A 7 8.65 -2.08 -11.02
N ASP A 8 8.21 -1.72 -9.81
CA ASP A 8 8.47 -2.48 -8.57
C ASP A 8 7.37 -3.50 -8.27
N ILE A 9 6.18 -3.30 -8.86
CA ILE A 9 4.99 -4.12 -8.63
C ILE A 9 4.96 -5.30 -9.61
N GLY A 10 5.18 -5.04 -10.91
CA GLY A 10 5.17 -6.05 -11.96
C GLY A 10 3.95 -5.96 -12.88
N PRO A 11 3.45 -7.08 -13.45
CA PRO A 11 2.36 -7.06 -14.42
C PRO A 11 0.99 -7.01 -13.74
N SER A 12 -0.07 -6.90 -14.55
CA SER A 12 -1.46 -6.85 -14.08
C SER A 12 -1.86 -8.07 -13.25
N GLY A 13 -2.72 -7.88 -12.24
CA GLY A 13 -3.23 -8.97 -11.42
C GLY A 13 -4.02 -8.50 -10.20
N ILE A 14 -4.45 -9.44 -9.38
CA ILE A 14 -5.18 -9.15 -8.14
C ILE A 14 -4.15 -8.98 -7.03
N ILE A 15 -4.14 -7.83 -6.34
CA ILE A 15 -3.33 -7.69 -5.13
C ILE A 15 -4.11 -8.30 -3.97
N SER A 16 -3.60 -9.39 -3.39
CA SER A 16 -4.31 -10.16 -2.36
C SER A 16 -3.73 -10.01 -0.95
N ARG A 17 -2.53 -9.46 -0.82
CA ARG A 17 -1.85 -9.31 0.47
C ARG A 17 -0.94 -8.08 0.50
N LEU A 18 -0.90 -7.44 1.66
CA LEU A 18 0.11 -6.47 2.05
C LEU A 18 0.84 -6.97 3.27
N ASP A 19 2.16 -6.94 3.23
CA ASP A 19 3.02 -7.28 4.36
C ASP A 19 3.83 -6.05 4.77
N PHE A 20 3.98 -5.75 6.05
CA PHE A 20 4.90 -4.70 6.52
C PHE A 20 5.92 -5.26 7.50
N GLN A 21 7.17 -4.81 7.41
CA GLN A 21 8.21 -5.25 8.34
C GLN A 21 8.16 -4.42 9.62
N SER A 22 7.85 -5.06 10.75
CA SER A 22 7.77 -4.42 12.07
C SER A 22 9.14 -3.91 12.52
N SER A 23 9.19 -2.67 13.00
CA SER A 23 10.37 -2.06 13.63
C SER A 23 10.35 -2.17 15.16
N ARG A 24 9.36 -2.87 15.72
CA ARG A 24 9.03 -2.83 17.15
C ARG A 24 9.23 -4.18 17.83
N ASN A 25 9.80 -4.17 19.04
CA ASN A 25 9.96 -5.38 19.85
C ASN A 25 8.60 -5.80 20.49
N SER A 26 8.17 -7.03 20.22
CA SER A 26 7.15 -7.84 20.91
C SER A 26 5.92 -7.13 21.48
N GLN A 27 5.06 -6.56 20.62
CA GLN A 27 3.76 -6.03 21.06
C GLN A 27 2.64 -6.27 20.06
N SER A 28 1.48 -6.67 20.57
CA SER A 28 0.22 -6.58 19.85
C SER A 28 -0.26 -5.13 19.88
N VAL A 29 -0.47 -4.55 18.71
CA VAL A 29 -0.98 -3.20 18.53
C VAL A 29 -2.40 -3.29 18.00
N SER A 30 -3.31 -2.47 18.53
CA SER A 30 -4.69 -2.43 18.10
C SER A 30 -5.00 -1.06 17.52
N TYR A 31 -5.46 -1.04 16.27
CA TYR A 31 -5.89 0.18 15.59
C TYR A 31 -7.41 0.12 15.41
N SER A 32 -8.10 1.12 15.96
CA SER A 32 -9.53 1.30 15.74
C SER A 32 -9.76 1.90 14.35
N TYR A 33 -10.89 1.55 13.73
CA TYR A 33 -11.33 1.98 12.40
C TYR A 33 -10.22 1.91 11.35
N PHE A 34 -9.46 0.82 11.37
CA PHE A 34 -8.31 0.64 10.50
C PHE A 34 -8.79 0.29 9.09
N VAL A 35 -8.30 1.01 8.08
CA VAL A 35 -8.60 0.75 6.68
C VAL A 35 -7.35 0.86 5.82
N VAL A 36 -7.34 0.09 4.74
CA VAL A 36 -6.36 0.19 3.66
C VAL A 36 -7.10 0.47 2.37
N ASN A 37 -6.70 1.54 1.67
CA ASN A 37 -7.22 1.89 0.36
C ASN A 37 -6.09 1.85 -0.67
N PHE A 38 -6.42 1.41 -1.88
CA PHE A 38 -5.55 1.50 -3.05
C PHE A 38 -6.11 2.45 -4.09
N CYS A 39 -5.24 3.11 -4.83
CA CYS A 39 -5.61 3.94 -5.97
C CYS A 39 -4.54 3.86 -7.05
N HIS A 40 -4.95 3.74 -8.31
CA HIS A 40 -4.04 3.96 -9.43
C HIS A 40 -3.70 5.45 -9.54
N THR A 41 -2.48 5.77 -9.95
CA THR A 41 -2.04 7.14 -10.20
C THR A 41 -1.00 7.17 -11.32
N SER A 42 -0.97 8.24 -12.11
CA SER A 42 0.11 8.46 -13.07
C SER A 42 1.30 9.23 -12.49
N PHE A 43 1.28 9.57 -11.19
CA PHE A 43 2.37 10.33 -10.56
C PHE A 43 3.56 9.44 -10.21
N ASP A 44 4.76 9.94 -10.49
CA ASP A 44 6.02 9.31 -10.10
C ASP A 44 6.51 9.76 -8.72
N GLU A 45 5.92 10.81 -8.15
CA GLU A 45 6.21 11.31 -6.80
C GLU A 45 4.93 11.82 -6.11
N LEU A 46 4.87 11.75 -4.78
CA LEU A 46 3.75 12.28 -4.02
C LEU A 46 3.84 13.80 -3.85
N VAL A 47 2.68 14.47 -3.90
CA VAL A 47 2.51 15.89 -3.65
C VAL A 47 1.92 16.19 -2.27
N THR A 48 2.04 17.45 -1.85
CA THR A 48 1.80 17.90 -0.46
C THR A 48 0.38 17.67 0.07
N ARG A 49 -0.62 17.73 -0.82
CA ARG A 49 -2.03 17.65 -0.48
C ARG A 49 -2.51 16.23 -0.74
N PHE A 50 -3.03 15.57 0.29
CA PHE A 50 -3.39 14.14 0.22
C PHE A 50 -4.29 13.82 -0.97
N ASN A 51 -5.36 14.59 -1.13
CA ASN A 51 -6.36 14.33 -2.16
C ASN A 51 -5.84 14.55 -3.59
N ASP A 52 -4.80 15.36 -3.76
CA ASP A 52 -4.24 15.63 -5.09
C ASP A 52 -3.43 14.43 -5.59
N ASN A 53 -2.96 13.56 -4.69
CA ASN A 53 -2.22 12.34 -5.07
C ASN A 53 -3.09 11.32 -5.80
N TYR A 54 -4.40 11.29 -5.56
CA TYR A 54 -5.29 10.36 -6.23
C TYR A 54 -5.46 10.62 -7.73
N ASP A 55 -4.91 11.72 -8.26
CA ASP A 55 -4.90 12.01 -9.69
C ASP A 55 -6.32 12.02 -10.31
N GLY A 56 -7.29 12.49 -9.53
CA GLY A 56 -8.70 12.53 -9.90
C GLY A 56 -9.41 11.16 -9.90
N ASN A 57 -8.75 10.09 -9.48
CA ASN A 57 -9.34 8.76 -9.31
C ASN A 57 -9.98 8.60 -7.93
N ASP A 58 -10.93 7.68 -7.82
CA ASP A 58 -11.52 7.27 -6.54
C ASP A 58 -10.66 6.19 -5.88
N GLU A 59 -10.44 6.30 -4.57
CA GLU A 59 -9.77 5.25 -3.82
C GLU A 59 -10.65 4.00 -3.64
N VAL A 60 -10.02 2.83 -3.61
CA VAL A 60 -10.67 1.53 -3.48
C VAL A 60 -10.33 0.93 -2.12
N LEU A 61 -11.35 0.73 -1.28
CA LEU A 61 -11.20 0.06 0.02
C LEU A 61 -10.91 -1.43 -0.18
N VAL A 62 -9.71 -1.87 0.22
CA VAL A 62 -9.27 -3.28 0.10
C VAL A 62 -9.20 -4.03 1.44
N TYR A 63 -9.24 -3.29 2.55
CA TYR A 63 -9.24 -3.87 3.89
C TYR A 63 -9.89 -2.96 4.91
N ARG A 64 -10.62 -3.56 5.87
CA ARG A 64 -11.09 -2.87 7.07
C ARG A 64 -11.06 -3.77 8.30
N ALA A 65 -10.73 -3.20 9.45
CA ALA A 65 -10.79 -3.88 10.74
C ALA A 65 -11.30 -2.96 11.86
N GLN A 66 -12.03 -3.54 12.82
CA GLN A 66 -12.66 -2.81 13.91
C GLN A 66 -12.73 -3.63 15.22
N PRO A 67 -11.74 -3.49 16.11
CA PRO A 67 -10.39 -3.00 15.82
C PRO A 67 -9.56 -4.03 15.04
N GLY A 68 -8.51 -3.57 14.36
CA GLY A 68 -7.48 -4.45 13.78
C GLY A 68 -6.35 -4.68 14.77
N GLY A 69 -6.17 -5.92 15.21
CA GLY A 69 -5.04 -6.35 16.03
C GLY A 69 -3.91 -6.85 15.15
N PHE A 70 -2.75 -6.22 15.22
CA PHE A 70 -1.54 -6.63 14.51
C PHE A 70 -0.44 -6.98 15.51
N SER A 71 0.20 -8.13 15.31
CA SER A 71 1.29 -8.61 16.16
C SER A 71 2.46 -9.04 15.30
N GLY A 72 3.66 -8.64 15.70
CA GLY A 72 4.92 -9.10 15.16
C GLY A 72 6.05 -8.63 16.06
N ASP A 73 7.11 -9.43 16.16
CA ASP A 73 8.36 -9.01 16.77
C ASP A 73 9.11 -8.06 15.82
N LYS A 74 10.22 -7.53 16.32
CA LYS A 74 11.07 -6.69 15.48
C LYS A 74 11.61 -7.54 14.34
N ASP A 75 11.62 -6.96 13.15
CA ASP A 75 12.03 -7.60 11.89
C ASP A 75 11.04 -8.62 11.32
N ASP A 76 9.94 -8.95 12.03
CA ASP A 76 8.87 -9.79 11.52
C ASP A 76 8.07 -9.10 10.42
N TRP A 77 7.58 -9.91 9.48
CA TRP A 77 6.61 -9.48 8.48
C TRP A 77 5.20 -9.67 9.03
N VAL A 78 4.52 -8.56 9.28
CA VAL A 78 3.12 -8.55 9.69
C VAL A 78 2.25 -8.54 8.44
N VAL A 79 1.30 -9.49 8.39
CA VAL A 79 0.51 -9.80 7.19
C VAL A 79 -0.90 -9.21 7.29
N ILE A 80 -1.35 -8.54 6.23
CA ILE A 80 -2.74 -8.13 6.01
C ILE A 80 -3.24 -8.82 4.74
N ASN A 81 -4.22 -9.71 4.89
CA ASN A 81 -4.87 -10.37 3.76
C ASN A 81 -6.11 -9.59 3.34
N PHE A 82 -6.28 -9.42 2.03
CA PHE A 82 -7.41 -8.71 1.42
C PHE A 82 -8.43 -9.70 0.87
N ASN A 83 -9.67 -9.23 0.67
CA ASN A 83 -10.57 -10.01 -0.16
C ASN A 83 -10.09 -9.94 -1.61
N LYS A 84 -10.11 -11.09 -2.28
CA LYS A 84 -9.74 -11.16 -3.69
C LYS A 84 -10.78 -10.38 -4.51
N ASN A 85 -10.31 -9.67 -5.53
CA ASN A 85 -11.09 -8.84 -6.46
C ASN A 85 -11.52 -7.45 -5.97
N ASP A 86 -11.18 -7.02 -4.75
CA ASP A 86 -11.46 -5.64 -4.33
C ASP A 86 -10.70 -4.64 -5.20
N PHE A 87 -9.46 -4.98 -5.61
CA PHE A 87 -8.63 -4.16 -6.48
C PHE A 87 -7.90 -5.02 -7.52
N VAL A 88 -8.00 -4.62 -8.79
CA VAL A 88 -7.24 -5.21 -9.89
C VAL A 88 -6.17 -4.22 -10.33
N TYR A 89 -4.92 -4.63 -10.18
CA TYR A 89 -3.79 -3.87 -10.69
C TYR A 89 -3.68 -4.02 -12.21
N ASN A 90 -3.48 -2.93 -12.93
CA ASN A 90 -3.51 -2.89 -14.39
C ASN A 90 -2.15 -3.17 -15.04
N GLY A 91 -1.07 -3.25 -14.26
CA GLY A 91 0.26 -3.55 -14.76
C GLY A 91 0.98 -2.37 -15.41
N ASN A 92 0.44 -1.15 -15.32
CA ASN A 92 0.99 0.03 -15.98
C ASN A 92 1.12 1.23 -15.03
N ASP A 93 0.08 1.52 -14.27
CA ASP A 93 0.03 2.73 -13.43
C ASP A 93 0.79 2.51 -12.12
N ASN A 94 1.18 3.59 -11.46
CA ASN A 94 1.70 3.50 -10.11
C ASN A 94 0.53 3.30 -9.14
N ILE A 95 0.79 2.75 -7.95
CA ILE A 95 -0.24 2.56 -6.92
C ILE A 95 0.06 3.44 -5.71
N ILE A 96 -0.97 4.14 -5.26
CA ILE A 96 -1.00 4.72 -3.92
C ILE A 96 -1.60 3.70 -2.96
N VAL A 97 -0.84 3.39 -1.92
CA VAL A 97 -1.33 2.66 -0.75
C VAL A 97 -1.56 3.64 0.39
N GLU A 98 -2.81 3.77 0.79
CA GLU A 98 -3.18 4.58 1.93
C GLU A 98 -3.61 3.69 3.08
N VAL A 99 -2.97 3.88 4.24
CA VAL A 99 -3.38 3.25 5.49
C VAL A 99 -3.88 4.32 6.44
N LYS A 100 -5.12 4.17 6.90
CA LYS A 100 -5.81 5.10 7.80
C LYS A 100 -6.31 4.36 9.04
N TRP A 101 -6.34 5.06 10.16
CA TRP A 101 -7.01 4.59 11.37
C TRP A 101 -7.52 5.78 12.19
N SER A 102 -8.47 5.55 13.09
CA SER A 102 -8.95 6.59 14.02
C SER A 102 -9.35 5.97 15.35
N GLY A 103 -9.36 6.74 16.44
CA GLY A 103 -9.78 6.20 17.75
C GLY A 103 -8.77 5.26 18.42
N CYS A 104 -7.47 5.44 18.15
CA CYS A 104 -6.38 4.84 18.93
C CYS A 104 -5.27 5.88 19.17
N SER A 105 -4.42 5.66 20.18
CA SER A 105 -3.34 6.59 20.57
C SER A 105 -2.04 6.40 19.79
N HIS A 106 -1.97 5.42 18.87
CA HIS A 106 -0.77 5.13 18.11
C HIS A 106 -0.60 6.12 16.94
N SER A 107 0.63 6.59 16.77
CA SER A 107 1.01 7.63 15.82
C SER A 107 1.53 7.13 14.48
N SER A 108 1.78 5.83 14.40
CA SER A 108 2.44 5.17 13.28
C SER A 108 2.07 3.69 13.30
N LEU A 109 2.25 3.04 12.15
CA LEU A 109 2.19 1.58 12.00
C LEU A 109 3.37 0.84 12.64
N TYR A 110 4.45 1.57 13.02
CA TYR A 110 5.70 0.99 13.51
C TYR A 110 6.36 0.00 12.55
N ASN A 111 6.38 0.33 11.26
CA ASN A 111 7.15 -0.40 10.26
C ASN A 111 8.53 0.24 10.04
N TYR A 112 9.44 -0.51 9.43
CA TYR A 112 10.68 0.05 8.90
C TYR A 112 10.44 0.85 7.63
N THR A 113 11.32 1.82 7.41
CA THR A 113 11.49 2.55 6.15
C THR A 113 12.91 2.34 5.62
N PHE A 114 13.14 2.75 4.39
CA PHE A 114 14.48 2.84 3.79
C PHE A 114 14.55 4.07 2.90
N ASP A 115 15.76 4.61 2.75
CA ASP A 115 16.02 5.76 1.91
C ASP A 115 15.78 5.40 0.44
N THR A 116 15.13 6.30 -0.28
CA THR A 116 14.83 6.21 -1.72
C THR A 116 15.09 7.57 -2.35
N ASP A 117 15.23 7.59 -3.67
CA ASP A 117 15.08 8.84 -4.41
C ASP A 117 13.59 9.20 -4.48
N GLY A 118 13.25 10.50 -4.43
CA GLY A 118 11.88 11.01 -4.60
C GLY A 118 10.96 10.94 -3.36
N ASP A 119 9.83 11.64 -3.45
CA ASP A 119 8.84 11.70 -2.37
C ASP A 119 7.88 10.51 -2.41
N HIS A 120 8.27 9.38 -1.81
CA HIS A 120 7.49 8.12 -1.84
C HIS A 120 6.54 7.93 -0.66
N MET A 121 6.63 8.74 0.39
CA MET A 121 5.79 8.59 1.58
C MET A 121 5.39 9.92 2.21
N ILE A 122 4.09 10.03 2.52
CA ILE A 122 3.51 11.14 3.26
C ILE A 122 2.58 10.63 4.36
N TYR A 123 2.49 11.35 5.48
CA TYR A 123 1.67 10.95 6.62
C TYR A 123 1.09 12.18 7.34
N SER A 124 0.02 11.94 8.10
CA SER A 124 -0.48 12.90 9.07
C SER A 124 -0.58 12.19 10.41
N TYR A 125 0.02 12.78 11.44
CA TYR A 125 -0.17 12.32 12.81
C TYR A 125 -0.98 13.36 13.55
N ASN A 126 -2.14 12.94 14.09
CA ASN A 126 -2.89 13.71 15.10
C ASN A 126 -3.18 15.17 14.70
N ALA A 127 -3.28 15.44 13.40
CA ALA A 127 -3.60 16.77 12.92
C ALA A 127 -5.10 16.95 13.08
N GLY A 128 -5.49 17.85 14.00
CA GLY A 128 -6.88 18.05 14.40
C GLY A 128 -7.83 18.09 13.20
N VAL A 129 -8.70 17.09 13.10
CA VAL A 129 -9.86 16.88 12.20
C VAL A 129 -9.68 17.13 10.68
N ASN A 130 -8.64 17.83 10.20
CA ASN A 130 -8.53 18.36 8.83
C ASN A 130 -7.06 18.54 8.37
N ALA A 131 -6.15 17.58 8.58
CA ALA A 131 -4.87 17.62 7.84
C ALA A 131 -5.12 17.33 6.37
N GLU A 132 -5.49 18.36 5.63
CA GLU A 132 -5.47 18.37 4.17
C GLU A 132 -4.03 18.28 3.63
N TYR A 133 -3.08 18.83 4.40
CA TYR A 133 -1.66 18.84 4.07
C TYR A 133 -0.88 17.80 4.86
N ALA A 134 0.02 17.12 4.16
CA ALA A 134 0.83 16.08 4.75
C ALA A 134 2.09 16.61 5.43
N GLN A 135 2.54 15.87 6.45
CA GLN A 135 3.93 15.89 6.88
C GLN A 135 4.69 14.87 6.04
N TYR A 136 5.88 15.27 5.59
CA TYR A 136 6.72 14.43 4.76
C TYR A 136 7.64 13.56 5.60
N LYS A 137 7.89 12.35 5.10
CA LYS A 137 9.23 11.78 5.18
C LYS A 137 9.76 11.71 3.75
N ARG A 138 10.38 12.81 3.32
CA ARG A 138 10.96 12.90 1.97
C ARG A 138 11.99 11.80 1.81
N GLU A 139 12.12 11.29 0.59
CA GLU A 139 13.18 10.34 0.26
C GLU A 139 13.14 9.06 1.11
N GLU A 140 11.96 8.67 1.64
CA GLU A 140 11.75 7.41 2.36
C GLU A 140 10.59 6.60 1.77
N ALA A 141 10.78 5.29 1.65
CA ALA A 141 9.73 4.33 1.31
C ALA A 141 9.45 3.36 2.46
N ASN A 142 8.20 2.90 2.59
CA ASN A 142 7.84 1.87 3.57
C ASN A 142 8.42 0.51 3.16
N ARG A 143 8.94 -0.25 4.13
CA ARG A 143 9.20 -1.70 3.97
C ARG A 143 7.90 -2.47 3.98
N ILE A 144 7.18 -2.34 2.88
CA ILE A 144 5.93 -3.02 2.60
C ILE A 144 6.11 -3.87 1.34
N ARG A 145 5.50 -5.05 1.33
CA ARG A 145 5.42 -5.92 0.16
C ARG A 145 3.97 -6.07 -0.25
N LEU A 146 3.73 -6.04 -1.55
CA LEU A 146 2.46 -6.41 -2.15
C LEU A 146 2.59 -7.80 -2.75
N THR A 147 1.57 -8.64 -2.57
CA THR A 147 1.50 -9.95 -3.25
C THR A 147 0.43 -9.89 -4.32
N ILE A 148 0.83 -10.23 -5.54
CA ILE A 148 -0.03 -10.24 -6.72
C ILE A 148 -0.34 -11.70 -7.09
N GLU A 149 -1.62 -11.99 -7.21
CA GLU A 149 -2.13 -13.20 -7.82
C GLU A 149 -2.46 -12.90 -9.28
N TYR A 150 -1.74 -13.53 -10.20
CA TYR A 150 -1.99 -13.36 -11.62
C TYR A 150 -3.36 -13.94 -11.98
N MET A 151 -4.19 -13.15 -12.67
CA MET A 151 -5.37 -13.70 -13.31
C MET A 151 -4.92 -14.63 -14.43
N ALA A 152 -5.37 -15.89 -14.42
CA ALA A 152 -5.16 -16.77 -15.55
C ALA A 152 -5.78 -16.10 -16.78
N VAL A 153 -4.97 -15.87 -17.82
CA VAL A 153 -5.48 -15.38 -19.10
C VAL A 153 -6.51 -16.39 -19.58
N GLU A 154 -7.73 -15.94 -19.91
CA GLU A 154 -8.72 -16.85 -20.49
C GLU A 154 -8.11 -17.53 -21.72
N ASN A 155 -8.30 -18.85 -21.82
CA ASN A 155 -7.90 -19.63 -23.00
C ASN A 155 -8.83 -19.28 -24.17
N THR A 156 -8.74 -18.06 -24.71
CA THR A 156 -9.50 -17.64 -25.88
C THR A 156 -8.55 -17.18 -26.97
N SER A 157 -8.46 -18.06 -27.98
CA SER A 157 -7.97 -17.88 -29.34
C SER A 157 -6.46 -17.66 -29.57
N LEU A 158 -5.82 -18.78 -29.97
CA LEU A 158 -4.69 -18.88 -30.92
C LEU A 158 -3.48 -17.97 -30.69
N GLY A 159 -2.56 -18.44 -29.85
CA GLY A 159 -1.22 -17.88 -29.78
C GLY A 159 -0.33 -18.49 -28.70
N ALA A 160 -0.27 -19.82 -28.58
CA ALA A 160 0.83 -20.44 -27.86
C ALA A 160 2.14 -20.21 -28.62
N VAL A 161 2.78 -19.04 -28.45
CA VAL A 161 4.20 -18.88 -28.78
C VAL A 161 4.99 -19.34 -27.56
N ARG A 162 5.40 -20.60 -27.65
CA ARG A 162 6.26 -21.31 -26.71
C ARG A 162 7.66 -20.70 -26.75
N ALA A 163 8.12 -20.22 -25.59
CA ALA A 163 9.50 -19.99 -25.15
C ALA A 163 10.48 -19.22 -26.06
N LEU A 164 10.95 -18.07 -25.56
CA LEU A 164 12.33 -17.62 -25.77
C LEU A 164 12.95 -17.45 -24.38
N PHE A 165 13.64 -18.49 -23.91
CA PHE A 165 14.69 -18.33 -22.91
C PHE A 165 16.01 -18.26 -23.67
N ASN A 166 16.74 -17.16 -23.47
CA ASN A 166 18.19 -17.15 -23.34
C ASN A 166 18.49 -16.51 -21.99
#